data_AF-D5E7G6-F1
#
_entry.id   AF-D5E7G6-F1
#
_cell.length_a   1.000
_cell.length_b   1.000
_cell.length_c   1.000
_cell.angle_alpha   90.00
_cell.angle_beta   90.00
_cell.angle_gamma   90.00
#
_symmetry.space_group_name_H-M   'P 1'
#
loop_
_entity.id
_entity.type
_entity.pdbx_description
1 polymer ?
#
loop_
_entity_poly.entity_id
_entity_poly.type
_entity_poly.pdbx_seq_one_letter_code
_entity_poly.pdbx_strand_id
1 'polypeptide(L)'
;MPEYVTFARNVFIPVTNICRNNCHYCTFRREPSHPDAQLMGENEIGDILSLGKKAGCTEALFVFGEYAEEVPEYMEWLGQRGYSSTVDYVYKLCEMAIERGLLPHTNAGILTYEEMEFLKPVNASMGLMLETTARLSAHELSPGKEPDIRLAMIEDAGKLHIPFTTGILVGIGETRKNRINSLEAIAELQFKYRHIQEVIIQNFMPKPGTRMENIRPPSKEEMLDTVQLARNILPADVEVQVAPNLIDPYLLIKAGAKDLGGISPTTIDWINPEAEWPDVEKLKTMARDIPLKERLPIYPQYIRSEWYSKQLDGLINSLANSEGYRK
;
A
#
# COMPACT_ATOMS: atom_id res chain seq x y z
N MET A 1 -11.67 -12.53 20.06
CA MET A 1 -11.10 -12.95 18.76
C MET A 1 -12.09 -12.57 17.68
N PRO A 2 -11.64 -12.14 16.49
CA PRO A 2 -12.53 -11.87 15.37
C PRO A 2 -13.11 -13.17 14.81
N GLU A 3 -14.27 -13.09 14.15
CA GLU A 3 -14.93 -14.22 13.48
C GLU A 3 -14.10 -14.74 12.30
N TYR A 4 -13.41 -13.84 11.61
CA TYR A 4 -12.46 -14.12 10.54
C TYR A 4 -11.46 -12.97 10.46
N VAL A 5 -10.38 -13.17 9.71
CA VAL A 5 -9.49 -12.09 9.26
C VAL A 5 -9.39 -12.09 7.75
N THR A 6 -9.15 -10.92 7.18
CA THR A 6 -9.12 -10.74 5.73
C THR A 6 -7.71 -10.72 5.18
N PHE A 7 -7.58 -11.04 3.90
CA PHE A 7 -6.36 -10.90 3.12
C PHE A 7 -6.73 -10.70 1.65
N ALA A 8 -5.80 -10.20 0.84
CA ALA A 8 -5.96 -10.09 -0.61
C ALA A 8 -4.83 -10.81 -1.34
N ARG A 9 -5.04 -11.12 -2.63
CA ARG A 9 -3.99 -11.68 -3.50
C ARG A 9 -3.64 -10.71 -4.61
N ASN A 10 -2.38 -10.31 -4.66
CA ASN A 10 -1.89 -9.29 -5.58
C ASN A 10 -0.69 -9.73 -6.41
N VAL A 11 -0.43 -8.95 -7.45
CA VAL A 11 0.90 -8.82 -8.03
C VAL A 11 1.45 -7.47 -7.61
N PHE A 12 2.68 -7.46 -7.10
CA PHE A 12 3.41 -6.26 -6.73
C PHE A 12 4.25 -5.82 -7.92
N ILE A 13 4.02 -4.61 -8.42
CA ILE A 13 4.64 -4.09 -9.64
C ILE A 13 5.42 -2.82 -9.30
N PRO A 14 6.75 -2.91 -9.11
CA PRO A 14 7.61 -1.76 -8.80
C PRO A 14 7.94 -0.97 -10.09
N VAL A 15 6.94 -0.27 -10.63
CA VAL A 15 7.00 0.35 -11.97
C VAL A 15 8.25 1.19 -12.15
N THR A 16 8.64 1.97 -11.15
CA THR A 16 9.96 2.57 -11.09
C THR A 16 10.48 2.63 -9.66
N ASN A 17 11.79 2.50 -9.53
CA ASN A 17 12.52 2.67 -8.28
C ASN A 17 13.38 3.95 -8.25
N ILE A 18 13.21 4.84 -9.24
CA ILE A 18 13.71 6.21 -9.20
C ILE A 18 12.79 7.04 -8.31
N CYS A 19 13.35 7.81 -7.38
CA CYS A 19 12.57 8.53 -6.37
C CYS A 19 13.28 9.81 -5.96
N ARG A 20 12.53 10.92 -5.86
CA ARG A 20 13.06 12.18 -5.29
C ARG A 20 13.39 12.07 -3.80
N ASN A 21 12.69 11.20 -3.08
CA ASN A 21 12.83 11.04 -1.63
C ASN A 21 13.95 10.07 -1.28
N ASN A 22 14.89 10.48 -0.44
CA ASN A 22 15.97 9.63 0.07
C ASN A 22 15.73 9.25 1.54
N CYS A 23 14.72 8.40 1.80
CA CYS A 23 14.38 7.96 3.15
C CYS A 23 15.51 7.11 3.73
N HIS A 24 15.91 7.39 4.97
CA HIS A 24 17.11 6.80 5.56
C HIS A 24 17.05 5.28 5.78
N TYR A 25 15.85 4.69 5.74
CA TYR A 25 15.58 3.26 5.88
C TYR A 25 15.27 2.54 4.55
N CYS A 26 15.16 3.27 3.44
CA CYS A 26 14.62 2.72 2.20
C CYS A 26 15.72 2.10 1.33
N THR A 27 15.54 0.84 0.93
CA THR A 27 16.38 0.15 -0.06
C THR A 27 15.75 0.13 -1.46
N PHE A 28 14.52 0.62 -1.59
CA PHE A 28 13.80 0.64 -2.86
C PHE A 28 14.42 1.66 -3.81
N ARG A 29 14.68 2.89 -3.35
CA ARG A 29 15.24 3.97 -4.17
C ARG A 29 16.59 3.58 -4.79
N ARG A 30 16.73 3.82 -6.09
CA ARG A 30 17.98 3.73 -6.83
C ARG A 30 18.33 5.05 -7.51
N GLU A 31 19.62 5.35 -7.59
CA GLU A 31 20.12 6.39 -8.50
C GLU A 31 20.03 5.88 -9.94
N PRO A 32 19.83 6.73 -10.96
CA PRO A 32 19.76 6.30 -12.36
C PRO A 32 20.97 5.50 -12.86
N SER A 33 22.14 5.74 -12.27
CA SER A 33 23.38 5.03 -12.61
C SER A 33 23.51 3.63 -11.99
N HIS A 34 22.60 3.25 -11.09
CA HIS A 34 22.62 1.94 -10.46
C HIS A 34 22.16 0.86 -11.45
N PRO A 35 22.79 -0.33 -11.50
CA PRO A 35 22.43 -1.38 -12.46
C PRO A 35 20.98 -1.87 -12.33
N ASP A 36 20.44 -1.88 -11.11
CA ASP A 36 19.04 -2.25 -10.83
C ASP A 36 18.06 -1.06 -10.93
N ALA A 37 18.50 0.12 -11.39
CA ALA A 37 17.60 1.25 -11.62
C ALA A 37 16.67 0.94 -12.80
N GLN A 38 15.37 1.16 -12.62
CA GLN A 38 14.39 0.74 -13.63
C GLN A 38 13.20 1.68 -13.75
N LEU A 39 12.70 1.78 -14.98
CA LEU A 39 11.32 2.10 -15.34
C LEU A 39 10.82 0.90 -16.15
N MET A 40 10.01 0.05 -15.54
CA MET A 40 9.51 -1.20 -16.14
C MET A 40 8.75 -0.91 -17.44
N GLY A 41 8.83 -1.83 -18.40
CA GLY A 41 8.13 -1.68 -19.67
C GLY A 41 6.73 -2.29 -19.67
N GLU A 42 5.86 -1.84 -20.59
CA GLU A 42 4.50 -2.38 -20.74
C GLU A 42 4.48 -3.89 -20.97
N ASN A 43 5.39 -4.43 -21.79
CA ASN A 43 5.46 -5.87 -22.05
C ASN A 43 5.80 -6.67 -20.79
N GLU A 44 6.82 -6.23 -20.05
CA GLU A 44 7.25 -6.86 -18.79
C GLU A 44 6.13 -6.84 -17.74
N ILE A 45 5.47 -5.69 -17.59
CA ILE A 45 4.31 -5.56 -16.69
C ILE A 45 3.15 -6.44 -17.19
N GLY A 46 2.92 -6.51 -18.50
CA GLY A 46 1.92 -7.36 -19.12
C GLY A 46 2.10 -8.85 -18.82
N ASP A 47 3.35 -9.31 -18.77
CA ASP A 47 3.70 -10.68 -18.39
C ASP A 47 3.42 -10.95 -16.91
N ILE A 48 3.79 -10.01 -16.02
CA ILE A 48 3.49 -10.10 -14.58
C ILE A 48 1.99 -10.14 -14.33
N LEU A 49 1.22 -9.25 -14.97
CA LEU A 49 -0.24 -9.20 -14.86
C LEU A 49 -0.87 -10.53 -15.32
N SER A 50 -0.39 -11.07 -16.45
CA SER A 50 -0.89 -12.34 -16.99
C SER A 50 -0.57 -13.52 -16.07
N LEU A 51 0.63 -13.55 -15.49
CA LEU A 51 1.03 -14.57 -14.51
C LEU A 51 0.20 -14.46 -13.23
N GLY A 52 0.01 -13.24 -12.70
CA GLY A 52 -0.82 -12.96 -11.55
C GLY A 52 -2.26 -13.41 -11.74
N LYS A 53 -2.85 -13.09 -12.90
CA LYS A 53 -4.21 -13.53 -13.22
C LYS A 53 -4.33 -15.06 -13.24
N LYS A 54 -3.36 -15.76 -13.87
CA LYS A 54 -3.32 -17.23 -13.90
C LYS A 54 -3.14 -17.83 -12.50
N ALA A 55 -2.35 -17.18 -11.63
CA ALA A 55 -2.20 -17.58 -10.24
C ALA A 55 -3.46 -17.31 -9.41
N GLY A 56 -4.41 -16.53 -9.93
CA GLY A 56 -5.64 -16.17 -9.24
C GLY A 56 -5.49 -14.94 -8.36
N CYS A 57 -4.58 -14.01 -8.66
CA CYS A 57 -4.63 -12.67 -8.05
C CYS A 57 -5.85 -11.89 -8.55
N THR A 58 -6.27 -10.91 -7.76
CA THR A 58 -7.33 -9.95 -8.14
C THR A 58 -6.87 -8.51 -8.09
N GLU A 59 -5.69 -8.24 -7.53
CA GLU A 59 -5.12 -6.91 -7.39
C GLU A 59 -3.84 -6.79 -8.22
N ALA A 60 -3.69 -5.66 -8.91
CA ALA A 60 -2.43 -5.17 -9.45
C ALA A 60 -1.99 -3.97 -8.61
N LEU A 61 -1.03 -4.19 -7.70
CA LEU A 61 -0.51 -3.15 -6.82
C LEU A 61 0.68 -2.47 -7.51
N PHE A 62 0.44 -1.28 -8.05
CA PHE A 62 1.47 -0.48 -8.70
C PHE A 62 2.16 0.40 -7.66
N VAL A 63 3.48 0.25 -7.53
CA VAL A 63 4.30 0.99 -6.56
C VAL A 63 5.42 1.72 -7.27
N PHE A 64 5.65 2.97 -6.86
CA PHE A 64 6.60 3.87 -7.51
C PHE A 64 7.52 4.52 -6.49
N GLY A 65 8.68 4.95 -6.95
CA GLY A 65 9.36 6.07 -6.33
C GLY A 65 8.63 7.36 -6.69
N GLU A 66 8.52 8.24 -5.71
CA GLU A 66 7.75 9.48 -5.83
C GLU A 66 8.45 10.48 -6.75
N TYR A 67 7.67 11.13 -7.61
CA TYR A 67 8.08 12.19 -8.56
C TYR A 67 9.44 11.92 -9.20
N ALA A 68 9.56 10.75 -9.83
CA ALA A 68 10.74 10.37 -10.57
C ALA A 68 11.05 11.35 -11.72
N GLU A 69 10.06 12.11 -12.20
CA GLU A 69 10.18 13.17 -13.21
C GLU A 69 11.17 14.28 -12.83
N GLU A 70 11.44 14.48 -11.54
CA GLU A 70 12.46 15.44 -11.09
C GLU A 70 13.89 14.98 -11.42
N VAL A 71 14.06 13.72 -11.85
CA VAL A 71 15.33 13.14 -12.26
C VAL A 71 15.41 13.15 -13.80
N PRO A 72 16.35 13.91 -14.41
CA PRO A 72 16.41 14.08 -15.87
C PRO A 72 16.50 12.77 -16.66
N GLU A 73 17.30 11.81 -16.19
CA GLU A 73 17.46 10.51 -16.83
C GLU A 73 16.14 9.73 -16.87
N TYR A 74 15.32 9.84 -15.82
CA TYR A 74 14.00 9.22 -15.81
C TYR A 74 13.06 9.85 -16.84
N MET A 75 13.10 11.18 -17.00
CA MET A 75 12.31 11.87 -18.03
C MET A 75 12.72 11.43 -19.45
N GLU A 76 14.01 11.18 -19.69
CA GLU A 76 14.46 10.60 -20.96
C GLU A 76 13.90 9.18 -21.16
N TRP A 77 13.95 8.33 -20.13
CA TRP A 77 13.40 6.97 -20.20
C TRP A 77 11.89 6.97 -20.44
N LEU A 78 11.15 7.84 -19.76
CA LEU A 78 9.71 8.00 -19.92
C LEU A 78 9.36 8.53 -21.32
N GLY A 79 10.12 9.50 -21.82
CA GLY A 79 9.99 10.04 -23.18
C GLY A 79 10.26 9.01 -24.27
N GLN A 80 11.24 8.12 -24.08
CA GLN A 80 11.50 6.98 -24.99
C GLN A 80 10.32 5.99 -25.04
N ARG A 81 9.48 5.97 -24.01
CA ARG A 81 8.22 5.20 -23.97
C ARG A 81 7.02 5.96 -24.55
N GLY A 82 7.19 7.23 -24.93
CA GLY A 82 6.14 8.05 -25.51
C GLY A 82 5.27 8.79 -24.50
N TYR A 83 5.71 8.92 -23.25
CA TYR A 83 4.98 9.61 -22.19
C TYR A 83 5.73 10.86 -21.72
N SER A 84 4.98 11.89 -21.34
CA SER A 84 5.51 13.13 -20.74
C SER A 84 5.20 13.26 -19.25
N SER A 85 4.40 12.34 -18.70
CA SER A 85 3.98 12.30 -17.30
C SER A 85 3.93 10.85 -16.82
N THR A 86 4.44 10.58 -15.61
CA THR A 86 4.30 9.23 -15.02
C THR A 86 2.83 8.92 -14.79
N VAL A 87 2.00 9.91 -14.48
CA VAL A 87 0.56 9.74 -14.26
C VAL A 87 -0.13 9.22 -15.51
N ASP A 88 0.21 9.73 -16.71
CA ASP A 88 -0.29 9.19 -17.98
C ASP A 88 0.15 7.74 -18.19
N TYR A 89 1.40 7.43 -17.82
CA TYR A 89 1.91 6.06 -17.92
C TYR A 89 1.19 5.12 -16.95
N VAL A 90 1.01 5.52 -15.68
CA VAL A 90 0.26 4.75 -14.66
C VAL A 90 -1.17 4.49 -15.14
N TYR A 91 -1.83 5.48 -15.72
CA TYR A 91 -3.17 5.32 -16.26
C TYR A 91 -3.21 4.19 -17.29
N LYS A 92 -2.27 4.19 -18.25
CA LYS A 92 -2.17 3.11 -19.23
C LYS A 92 -1.94 1.74 -18.58
N LEU A 93 -1.06 1.66 -17.58
CA LEU A 93 -0.79 0.42 -16.86
C LEU A 93 -2.03 -0.09 -16.10
N CYS A 94 -2.82 0.82 -15.52
CA CYS A 94 -4.09 0.48 -14.87
C CYS A 94 -5.10 -0.08 -15.88
N GLU A 95 -5.23 0.51 -17.07
CA GLU A 95 -6.07 -0.06 -18.14
C GLU A 95 -5.63 -1.47 -18.53
N MET A 96 -4.32 -1.69 -18.68
CA MET A 96 -3.77 -3.01 -19.00
C MET A 96 -4.08 -4.07 -17.94
N ALA A 97 -4.10 -3.69 -16.66
CA ALA A 97 -4.49 -4.57 -15.57
C ALA A 97 -6.00 -4.90 -15.60
N ILE A 98 -6.85 -3.88 -15.83
CA ILE A 98 -8.30 -4.06 -15.95
C ILE A 98 -8.63 -5.01 -17.12
N GLU A 99 -8.02 -4.81 -18.28
CA GLU A 99 -8.16 -5.69 -19.46
C GLU A 99 -7.81 -7.16 -19.16
N ARG A 100 -6.88 -7.38 -18.22
CA ARG A 100 -6.44 -8.71 -17.76
C ARG A 100 -7.25 -9.22 -16.56
N GLY A 101 -8.24 -8.47 -16.11
CA GLY A 101 -9.13 -8.82 -15.02
C GLY A 101 -8.47 -8.76 -13.65
N LEU A 102 -7.56 -7.79 -13.45
CA LEU A 102 -6.99 -7.40 -12.16
C LEU A 102 -7.41 -5.97 -11.84
N LEU A 103 -7.77 -5.71 -10.59
CA LEU A 103 -8.16 -4.40 -10.09
C LEU A 103 -6.91 -3.58 -9.75
N PRO A 104 -6.70 -2.40 -10.34
CA PRO A 104 -5.56 -1.55 -10.01
C PRO A 104 -5.66 -0.97 -8.61
N HIS A 105 -4.53 -0.96 -7.92
CA HIS A 105 -4.29 -0.23 -6.68
C HIS A 105 -2.98 0.55 -6.83
N THR A 106 -3.06 1.88 -6.87
CA THR A 106 -1.89 2.74 -7.12
C THR A 106 -1.34 3.33 -5.83
N ASN A 107 -0.05 3.16 -5.60
CA ASN A 107 0.73 3.84 -4.57
C ASN A 107 1.95 4.51 -5.24
N ALA A 108 1.75 5.75 -5.69
CA ALA A 108 2.72 6.49 -6.50
C ALA A 108 3.52 7.55 -5.70
N GLY A 109 3.46 7.51 -4.37
CA GLY A 109 3.90 8.64 -3.54
C GLY A 109 2.89 9.78 -3.56
N ILE A 110 3.35 11.01 -3.34
CA ILE A 110 2.49 12.20 -3.45
C ILE A 110 1.94 12.37 -4.86
N LEU A 111 0.63 12.53 -4.96
CA LEU A 111 -0.12 12.95 -6.14
C LEU A 111 -0.89 14.22 -5.81
N THR A 112 -1.07 15.09 -6.80
CA THR A 112 -1.98 16.23 -6.67
C THR A 112 -3.44 15.79 -6.66
N TYR A 113 -4.34 16.70 -6.28
CA TYR A 113 -5.78 16.48 -6.35
C TYR A 113 -6.20 16.09 -7.78
N GLU A 114 -5.73 16.83 -8.79
CA GLU A 114 -6.07 16.60 -10.19
C GLU A 114 -5.50 15.27 -10.72
N GLU A 115 -4.30 14.88 -10.28
CA GLU A 115 -3.70 13.58 -10.65
C GLU A 115 -4.48 12.41 -10.05
N MET A 116 -4.92 12.52 -8.79
CA MET A 116 -5.80 11.52 -8.16
C MET A 116 -7.17 11.48 -8.85
N GLU A 117 -7.75 12.64 -9.18
CA GLU A 117 -9.02 12.72 -9.92
C GLU A 117 -8.92 12.04 -11.28
N PHE A 118 -7.80 12.26 -11.99
CA PHE A 118 -7.53 11.65 -13.29
C PHE A 118 -7.33 10.12 -13.19
N LEU A 119 -6.67 9.61 -12.16
CA LEU A 119 -6.44 8.17 -11.97
C LEU A 119 -7.62 7.43 -11.34
N LYS A 120 -8.55 8.14 -10.67
CA LYS A 120 -9.70 7.55 -9.97
C LYS A 120 -10.55 6.62 -10.86
N PRO A 121 -10.84 6.92 -12.14
CA PRO A 121 -11.63 6.04 -13.00
C PRO A 121 -11.04 4.64 -13.18
N VAL A 122 -9.73 4.49 -13.08
CA VAL A 122 -9.03 3.23 -13.36
C VAL A 122 -8.48 2.55 -12.10
N ASN A 123 -8.74 3.08 -10.90
CA ASN A 123 -8.25 2.52 -9.64
C ASN A 123 -9.38 2.06 -8.72
N ALA A 124 -9.26 0.84 -8.19
CA ALA A 124 -10.15 0.33 -7.16
C ALA A 124 -9.81 0.92 -5.78
N SER A 125 -8.53 1.20 -5.55
CA SER A 125 -8.00 1.87 -4.37
C SER A 125 -6.77 2.69 -4.76
N MET A 126 -6.45 3.69 -3.94
CA MET A 126 -5.14 4.34 -3.96
C MET A 126 -4.54 4.30 -2.56
N GLY A 127 -3.24 4.47 -2.45
CA GLY A 127 -2.58 4.39 -1.15
C GLY A 127 -1.44 5.38 -0.96
N LEU A 128 -1.31 5.82 0.29
CA LEU A 128 -0.19 6.60 0.79
C LEU A 128 0.00 6.32 2.28
N MET A 129 1.10 5.67 2.66
CA MET A 129 1.47 5.53 4.08
C MET A 129 1.68 6.91 4.70
N LEU A 130 1.00 7.28 5.78
CA LEU A 130 1.31 8.51 6.52
C LEU A 130 2.71 8.45 7.14
N GLU A 131 3.16 7.24 7.49
CA GLU A 131 4.39 6.94 8.25
C GLU A 131 4.33 7.46 9.69
N THR A 132 4.25 8.78 9.87
CA THR A 132 4.20 9.45 11.17
C THR A 132 3.82 10.92 10.99
N THR A 133 3.23 11.53 12.02
CA THR A 133 3.04 12.99 12.12
C THR A 133 4.25 13.72 12.71
N ALA A 134 5.28 12.98 13.12
CA ALA A 134 6.53 13.56 13.62
C ALA A 134 7.47 13.92 12.48
N ARG A 135 8.18 15.04 12.62
CA ARG A 135 9.32 15.38 11.76
C ARG A 135 10.54 14.66 12.31
N LEU A 136 11.02 13.66 11.57
CA LEU A 136 12.10 12.77 12.00
C LEU A 136 13.32 12.89 11.10
N SER A 137 14.50 12.63 11.67
CA SER A 137 15.74 12.53 10.91
C SER A 137 15.66 11.47 9.81
N ALA A 138 14.84 10.42 9.98
CA ALA A 138 14.62 9.38 8.98
C ALA A 138 14.14 9.91 7.60
N HIS A 139 13.54 11.11 7.60
CA HIS A 139 12.92 11.75 6.44
C HIS A 139 13.58 13.08 6.05
N GLU A 140 14.72 13.43 6.65
CA GLU A 140 15.38 14.74 6.42
C GLU A 140 15.70 15.02 4.94
N LEU A 141 16.01 13.99 4.15
CA LEU A 141 16.23 14.09 2.70
C LEU A 141 15.03 13.61 1.87
N SER A 142 13.82 13.68 2.42
CA SER A 142 12.60 13.16 1.80
C SER A 142 11.48 14.19 1.86
N PRO A 143 11.49 15.21 0.99
CA PRO A 143 10.52 16.29 1.04
C PRO A 143 9.04 15.85 0.93
N GLY A 144 8.73 14.73 0.26
CA GLY A 144 7.35 14.20 0.24
C GLY A 144 6.96 13.38 1.46
N LYS A 145 7.90 13.17 2.39
CA LYS A 145 7.63 12.55 3.69
C LYS A 145 7.24 13.56 4.77
N GLU A 146 7.19 14.84 4.42
CA GLU A 146 6.70 15.90 5.29
C GLU A 146 5.24 15.63 5.71
N PRO A 147 4.92 15.52 7.01
CA PRO A 147 3.61 15.06 7.46
C PRO A 147 2.42 15.85 6.91
N ASP A 148 2.55 17.18 6.84
CA ASP A 148 1.48 18.06 6.39
C ASP A 148 1.11 17.81 4.91
N ILE A 149 2.09 17.49 4.06
CA ILE A 149 1.89 17.17 2.64
C ILE A 149 1.16 15.83 2.50
N ARG A 150 1.55 14.83 3.30
CA ARG A 150 0.93 13.50 3.27
C ARG A 150 -0.51 13.54 3.77
N LEU A 151 -0.76 14.26 4.87
CA LEU A 151 -2.11 14.47 5.39
C LEU A 151 -2.99 15.23 4.39
N ALA A 152 -2.45 16.21 3.67
CA ALA A 152 -3.20 16.93 2.64
C ALA A 152 -3.62 16.01 1.49
N MET A 153 -2.75 15.14 0.98
CA MET A 153 -3.12 14.17 -0.06
C MET A 153 -4.16 13.16 0.44
N ILE A 154 -4.03 12.65 1.67
CA ILE A 154 -5.04 11.75 2.25
C ILE A 154 -6.39 12.48 2.38
N GLU A 155 -6.39 13.74 2.81
CA GLU A 155 -7.61 14.56 2.83
C GLU A 155 -8.23 14.72 1.43
N ASP A 156 -7.40 14.99 0.41
CA ASP A 156 -7.84 15.18 -0.97
C ASP A 156 -8.43 13.90 -1.58
N ALA A 157 -7.85 12.73 -1.27
CA ALA A 157 -8.45 11.44 -1.61
C ALA A 157 -9.85 11.27 -0.98
N GLY A 158 -10.02 11.77 0.25
CA GLY A 158 -11.31 11.83 0.93
C GLY A 158 -12.32 12.74 0.24
N LYS A 159 -11.91 13.95 -0.18
CA LYS A 159 -12.76 14.86 -0.97
C LYS A 159 -13.20 14.21 -2.29
N LEU A 160 -12.30 13.43 -2.90
CA LEU A 160 -12.56 12.69 -4.13
C LEU A 160 -13.33 11.38 -3.94
N HIS A 161 -13.67 10.96 -2.71
CA HIS A 161 -14.33 9.67 -2.44
C HIS A 161 -13.57 8.47 -3.03
N ILE A 162 -12.25 8.46 -2.85
CA ILE A 162 -11.39 7.36 -3.28
C ILE A 162 -11.21 6.41 -2.07
N PRO A 163 -11.58 5.12 -2.15
CA PRO A 163 -11.18 4.14 -1.15
C PRO A 163 -9.66 4.15 -1.01
N PHE A 164 -9.18 4.36 0.22
CA PHE A 164 -7.79 4.71 0.45
C PHE A 164 -7.11 3.87 1.51
N THR A 165 -5.89 3.44 1.19
CA THR A 165 -4.99 2.72 2.09
C THR A 165 -3.95 3.69 2.67
N THR A 166 -3.84 3.74 3.99
CA THR A 166 -2.78 4.50 4.67
C THR A 166 -2.20 3.68 5.83
N GLY A 167 -1.34 4.27 6.65
CA GLY A 167 -0.67 3.54 7.72
C GLY A 167 0.44 4.33 8.38
N ILE A 168 0.98 3.76 9.45
CA ILE A 168 2.12 4.30 10.18
C ILE A 168 3.27 3.29 10.17
N LEU A 169 4.49 3.81 10.28
CA LEU A 169 5.71 3.02 10.42
C LEU A 169 6.21 3.13 11.86
N VAL A 170 6.48 1.98 12.47
CA VAL A 170 6.87 1.86 13.87
C VAL A 170 8.36 1.58 13.97
N GLY A 171 9.07 2.36 14.77
CA GLY A 171 10.50 2.20 15.03
C GLY A 171 11.43 2.99 14.11
N ILE A 172 10.96 4.09 13.50
CA ILE A 172 11.81 5.00 12.69
C ILE A 172 12.32 6.22 13.47
N GLY A 173 12.12 6.24 14.79
CA GLY A 173 12.49 7.32 15.69
C GLY A 173 11.30 8.07 16.26
N GLU A 174 10.07 7.69 15.88
CA GLU A 174 8.85 8.21 16.46
C GLU A 174 8.64 7.67 17.90
N THR A 175 8.10 8.51 18.77
CA THR A 175 7.70 8.08 20.12
C THR A 175 6.31 7.44 20.09
N ARG A 176 5.94 6.70 21.14
CA ARG A 176 4.55 6.23 21.33
C ARG A 176 3.52 7.36 21.22
N LYS A 177 3.84 8.57 21.71
CA LYS A 177 2.97 9.75 21.57
C LYS A 177 2.78 10.13 20.10
N ASN A 178 3.84 10.07 19.29
CA ASN A 178 3.73 10.34 17.86
C ASN A 178 2.85 9.31 17.13
N ARG A 179 2.88 8.03 17.53
CA ARG A 179 1.98 7.01 16.99
C ARG A 179 0.52 7.32 17.30
N ILE A 180 0.22 7.69 18.56
CA ILE A 180 -1.13 8.12 18.96
C ILE A 180 -1.58 9.31 18.12
N ASN A 181 -0.78 10.38 18.06
CA ASN A 181 -1.12 11.56 17.26
C ASN A 181 -1.36 11.23 15.78
N SER A 182 -0.60 10.30 15.21
CA SER A 182 -0.75 9.88 13.80
C SER A 182 -2.05 9.09 13.59
N LEU A 183 -2.39 8.19 14.51
CA LEU A 183 -3.64 7.43 14.48
C LEU A 183 -4.86 8.33 14.71
N GLU A 184 -4.75 9.33 15.59
CA GLU A 184 -5.80 10.33 15.80
C GLU A 184 -6.02 11.19 14.56
N ALA A 185 -4.95 11.66 13.89
CA ALA A 185 -5.07 12.39 12.63
C ALA A 185 -5.75 11.57 11.53
N ILE A 186 -5.41 10.28 11.41
CA ILE A 186 -6.08 9.36 10.49
C ILE A 186 -7.56 9.17 10.87
N ALA A 187 -7.87 9.01 12.16
CA ALA A 187 -9.24 8.85 12.63
C ALA A 187 -10.09 10.10 12.36
N GLU A 188 -9.52 11.30 12.50
CA GLU A 188 -10.19 12.58 12.15
C GLU A 188 -10.53 12.66 10.66
N LEU A 189 -9.59 12.27 9.78
CA LEU A 189 -9.84 12.20 8.34
C LEU A 189 -10.92 11.18 7.99
N GLN A 190 -10.90 10.00 8.64
CA GLN A 190 -11.95 9.01 8.45
C GLN A 190 -13.32 9.53 8.94
N PHE A 191 -13.38 10.21 10.09
CA PHE A 191 -14.63 10.78 10.58
C PHE A 191 -15.22 11.81 9.60
N LYS A 192 -14.36 12.62 8.98
CA LYS A 192 -14.77 13.67 8.03
C LYS A 192 -15.14 13.14 6.64
N TYR A 193 -14.40 12.17 6.13
CA TYR A 193 -14.49 11.77 4.71
C TYR A 193 -14.88 10.31 4.47
N ARG A 194 -14.78 9.44 5.49
CA ARG A 194 -15.19 8.03 5.45
C ARG A 194 -14.55 7.19 4.34
N HIS A 195 -13.39 7.57 3.84
CA HIS A 195 -12.75 7.00 2.65
C HIS A 195 -11.62 6.01 2.96
N ILE A 196 -11.15 5.97 4.21
CA ILE A 196 -10.02 5.13 4.61
C ILE A 196 -10.54 3.73 4.90
N GLN A 197 -10.09 2.76 4.11
CA GLN A 197 -10.46 1.35 4.26
C GLN A 197 -9.61 0.65 5.31
N GLU A 198 -8.30 0.92 5.29
CA GLU A 198 -7.34 0.22 6.13
C GLU A 198 -6.22 1.15 6.60
N VAL A 199 -5.70 0.82 7.78
CA VAL A 199 -4.51 1.44 8.36
C VAL A 199 -3.48 0.36 8.63
N ILE A 200 -2.37 0.42 7.89
CA ILE A 200 -1.25 -0.50 8.00
C ILE A 200 -0.40 -0.12 9.21
N ILE A 201 -0.19 -1.06 10.12
CA ILE A 201 0.79 -0.93 11.20
C ILE A 201 2.05 -1.69 10.79
N GLN A 202 2.97 -0.98 10.16
CA GLN A 202 4.19 -1.55 9.59
C GLN A 202 5.35 -1.41 10.58
N ASN A 203 6.09 -2.48 10.85
CA ASN A 203 7.36 -2.35 11.59
C ASN A 203 8.49 -1.94 10.64
N PHE A 204 9.37 -1.07 11.12
CA PHE A 204 10.67 -0.85 10.53
C PHE A 204 11.53 -2.11 10.65
N MET A 205 12.24 -2.43 9.57
CA MET A 205 13.28 -3.47 9.53
C MET A 205 14.58 -2.82 9.05
N PRO A 206 15.66 -2.85 9.85
CA PRO A 206 16.94 -2.31 9.41
C PRO A 206 17.48 -3.13 8.24
N LYS A 207 18.05 -2.42 7.25
CA LYS A 207 18.59 -3.05 6.04
C LYS A 207 20.02 -2.62 5.80
N PRO A 208 20.92 -3.56 5.42
CA PRO A 208 22.30 -3.23 5.09
C PRO A 208 22.40 -2.14 4.02
N GLY A 209 23.35 -1.22 4.18
CA GLY A 209 23.61 -0.13 3.23
C GLY A 209 22.66 1.06 3.36
N THR A 210 21.71 1.03 4.30
CA THR A 210 20.86 2.18 4.63
C THR A 210 21.47 2.99 5.77
N ARG A 211 21.12 4.28 5.89
CA ARG A 211 21.57 5.12 7.01
C ARG A 211 21.04 4.65 8.36
N MET A 212 20.01 3.80 8.35
CA MET A 212 19.39 3.23 9.54
C MET A 212 19.72 1.74 9.74
N GLU A 213 20.74 1.20 9.06
CA GLU A 213 21.10 -0.22 9.15
C GLU A 213 21.43 -0.68 10.59
N ASN A 214 21.91 0.24 11.45
CA ASN A 214 22.29 -0.04 12.83
C ASN A 214 21.22 0.38 13.86
N ILE A 215 20.06 0.84 13.39
CA ILE A 215 18.93 1.20 14.27
C ILE A 215 18.17 -0.08 14.64
N ARG A 216 17.81 -0.20 15.92
CA ARG A 216 17.05 -1.36 16.39
C ARG A 216 15.63 -1.33 15.81
N PRO A 217 15.11 -2.46 15.28
CA PRO A 217 13.70 -2.56 14.93
C PRO A 217 12.83 -2.43 16.21
N PRO A 218 11.53 -2.08 16.08
CA PRO A 218 10.63 -2.03 17.23
C PRO A 218 10.52 -3.41 17.86
N SER A 219 10.33 -3.45 19.19
CA SER A 219 10.11 -4.74 19.85
C SER A 219 8.75 -5.32 19.49
N LYS A 220 8.58 -6.61 19.75
CA LYS A 220 7.29 -7.28 19.58
C LYS A 220 6.21 -6.66 20.46
N GLU A 221 6.53 -6.31 21.70
CA GLU A 221 5.63 -5.65 22.65
C GLU A 221 5.21 -4.27 22.13
N GLU A 222 6.14 -3.54 21.52
CA GLU A 222 5.88 -2.24 20.90
C GLU A 222 4.91 -2.34 19.71
N MET A 223 5.05 -3.39 18.90
CA MET A 223 4.12 -3.67 17.81
C MET A 223 2.74 -4.08 18.33
N LEU A 224 2.67 -4.92 19.36
CA LEU A 224 1.40 -5.31 19.99
C LEU A 224 0.68 -4.10 20.60
N ASP A 225 1.40 -3.23 21.31
CA ASP A 225 0.86 -1.98 21.86
C ASP A 225 0.35 -1.07 20.74
N THR A 226 1.10 -0.92 19.65
CA THR A 226 0.70 -0.05 18.53
C THR A 226 -0.54 -0.57 17.79
N VAL A 227 -0.66 -1.88 17.58
CA VAL A 227 -1.87 -2.50 17.00
C VAL A 227 -3.06 -2.31 17.93
N GLN A 228 -2.89 -2.46 19.24
CA GLN A 228 -3.95 -2.23 20.21
C GLN A 228 -4.38 -0.76 20.27
N LEU A 229 -3.43 0.17 20.23
CA LEU A 229 -3.70 1.61 20.10
C LEU A 229 -4.50 1.90 18.83
N ALA A 230 -4.06 1.38 17.68
CA ALA A 230 -4.75 1.56 16.40
C ALA A 230 -6.20 1.06 16.48
N ARG A 231 -6.41 -0.14 17.03
CA ARG A 231 -7.77 -0.68 17.15
C ARG A 231 -8.67 0.15 18.08
N ASN A 232 -8.12 0.76 19.12
CA ASN A 232 -8.87 1.59 20.07
C ASN A 232 -9.17 3.00 19.54
N ILE A 233 -8.25 3.59 18.76
CA ILE A 233 -8.36 4.96 18.25
C ILE A 233 -9.14 5.01 16.94
N LEU A 234 -8.88 4.07 16.02
CA LEU A 234 -9.47 4.09 14.69
C LEU A 234 -10.95 3.68 14.72
N PRO A 235 -11.79 4.34 13.90
CA PRO A 235 -13.19 3.95 13.72
C PRO A 235 -13.36 2.46 13.36
N ALA A 236 -14.48 1.88 13.78
CA ALA A 236 -14.74 0.45 13.61
C ALA A 236 -14.87 0.01 12.14
N ASP A 237 -15.11 0.95 11.22
CA ASP A 237 -15.19 0.71 9.77
C ASP A 237 -13.83 0.83 9.04
N VAL A 238 -12.75 1.09 9.79
CA VAL A 238 -11.37 1.01 9.32
C VAL A 238 -10.73 -0.28 9.82
N GLU A 239 -10.16 -1.05 8.91
CA GLU A 239 -9.44 -2.26 9.28
C GLU A 239 -7.99 -1.98 9.68
N VAL A 240 -7.53 -2.68 10.71
CA VAL A 240 -6.12 -2.62 11.14
C VAL A 240 -5.39 -3.74 10.42
N GLN A 241 -4.55 -3.34 9.47
CA GLN A 241 -3.75 -4.26 8.65
C GLN A 241 -2.36 -4.45 9.27
N VAL A 242 -1.86 -5.68 9.24
CA VAL A 242 -0.47 -6.02 9.58
C VAL A 242 0.13 -6.95 8.53
N ALA A 243 1.45 -6.82 8.32
CA ALA A 243 2.19 -7.70 7.43
C ALA A 243 2.34 -9.10 8.08
N PRO A 244 1.92 -10.19 7.40
CA PRO A 244 1.92 -11.53 8.00
C PRO A 244 3.30 -12.20 8.00
N ASN A 245 4.25 -11.67 7.24
CA ASN A 245 5.60 -12.21 7.03
C ASN A 245 6.66 -11.69 8.03
N LEU A 246 6.33 -10.73 8.91
CA LEU A 246 7.32 -10.07 9.78
C LEU A 246 7.23 -10.48 11.26
N ILE A 247 6.02 -10.54 11.81
CA ILE A 247 5.73 -11.00 13.17
C ILE A 247 4.61 -12.04 13.06
N ASP A 248 4.61 -13.05 13.95
CA ASP A 248 3.53 -14.05 14.01
C ASP A 248 2.16 -13.33 14.01
N PRO A 249 1.38 -13.42 12.91
CA PRO A 249 0.17 -12.63 12.73
C PRO A 249 -0.88 -13.00 13.78
N TYR A 250 -0.89 -14.23 14.31
CA TYR A 250 -1.84 -14.62 15.36
C TYR A 250 -1.76 -13.72 16.60
N LEU A 251 -0.56 -13.24 16.93
CA LEU A 251 -0.36 -12.37 18.07
C LEU A 251 -0.88 -10.95 17.80
N LEU A 252 -0.68 -10.46 16.58
CA LEU A 252 -1.20 -9.16 16.15
C LEU A 252 -2.72 -9.18 16.00
N ILE A 253 -3.29 -10.30 15.54
CA ILE A 253 -4.75 -10.50 15.50
C ILE A 253 -5.33 -10.45 16.93
N LYS A 254 -4.65 -11.08 17.89
CA LYS A 254 -5.02 -10.98 19.32
C LYS A 254 -4.97 -9.55 19.84
N ALA A 255 -4.06 -8.72 19.34
CA ALA A 255 -3.95 -7.30 19.71
C ALA A 255 -5.00 -6.40 19.04
N GLY A 256 -5.66 -6.85 17.97
CA GLY A 256 -6.75 -6.12 17.31
C GLY A 256 -6.64 -6.02 15.79
N ALA A 257 -5.58 -6.56 15.17
CA ALA A 257 -5.50 -6.64 13.72
C ALA A 257 -6.60 -7.57 13.17
N LYS A 258 -7.14 -7.19 12.02
CA LYS A 258 -8.21 -7.95 11.34
C LYS A 258 -7.94 -8.16 9.86
N ASP A 259 -6.87 -7.57 9.35
CA ASP A 259 -6.44 -7.74 7.97
C ASP A 259 -4.95 -8.12 7.92
N LEU A 260 -4.62 -9.09 7.06
CA LEU A 260 -3.27 -9.64 6.86
C LEU A 260 -2.64 -9.15 5.55
N GLY A 261 -3.21 -8.11 4.95
CA GLY A 261 -2.73 -7.44 3.75
C GLY A 261 -2.86 -8.24 2.47
N GLY A 262 -2.26 -7.67 1.43
CA GLY A 262 -2.09 -8.33 0.15
C GLY A 262 -0.85 -9.23 0.16
N ILE A 263 -1.04 -10.52 -0.15
CA ILE A 263 0.06 -11.48 -0.35
C ILE A 263 0.21 -11.77 -1.84
N SER A 264 1.45 -12.00 -2.29
CA SER A 264 1.69 -12.36 -3.69
C SER A 264 2.21 -13.79 -3.84
N PRO A 265 1.58 -14.61 -4.69
CA PRO A 265 2.09 -15.95 -5.05
C PRO A 265 3.16 -15.91 -6.15
N THR A 266 3.38 -14.76 -6.80
CA THR A 266 4.16 -14.66 -8.05
C THR A 266 5.23 -13.57 -8.03
N THR A 267 5.16 -12.63 -7.10
CA THR A 267 6.17 -11.56 -6.95
C THR A 267 6.66 -11.53 -5.51
N ILE A 268 7.92 -11.12 -5.31
CA ILE A 268 8.48 -10.92 -3.97
C ILE A 268 7.88 -9.69 -3.28
N ASP A 269 8.11 -9.54 -1.97
CA ASP A 269 7.91 -8.28 -1.27
C ASP A 269 9.09 -7.34 -1.63
N TRP A 270 8.85 -6.31 -2.44
CA TRP A 270 9.91 -5.39 -2.84
C TRP A 270 10.30 -4.40 -1.73
N ILE A 271 9.49 -4.29 -0.67
CA ILE A 271 9.79 -3.48 0.51
C ILE A 271 10.63 -4.30 1.49
N ASN A 272 10.25 -5.56 1.73
CA ASN A 272 10.98 -6.52 2.56
C ASN A 272 11.37 -7.80 1.80
N PRO A 273 12.29 -7.73 0.82
CA PRO A 273 12.65 -8.88 -0.01
C PRO A 273 13.25 -10.05 0.77
N GLU A 274 13.74 -9.80 1.98
CA GLU A 274 14.28 -10.81 2.90
C GLU A 274 13.18 -11.59 3.64
N ALA A 275 11.92 -11.13 3.57
CA ALA A 275 10.77 -11.74 4.23
C ALA A 275 9.73 -12.19 3.18
N GLU A 276 9.80 -13.46 2.78
CA GLU A 276 8.89 -14.03 1.78
C GLU A 276 7.42 -13.98 2.20
N TRP A 277 6.54 -13.73 1.22
CA TRP A 277 5.10 -13.86 1.42
C TRP A 277 4.71 -15.28 1.84
N PRO A 278 3.86 -15.46 2.86
CA PRO A 278 3.22 -16.75 3.06
C PRO A 278 2.23 -17.03 1.92
N ASP A 279 2.22 -18.25 1.42
CA ASP A 279 1.09 -18.71 0.61
C ASP A 279 -0.20 -18.82 1.46
N VAL A 280 -1.33 -19.07 0.82
CA VAL A 280 -2.64 -19.12 1.48
C VAL A 280 -2.72 -20.26 2.53
N GLU A 281 -2.10 -21.42 2.28
CA GLU A 281 -2.14 -22.54 3.22
C GLU A 281 -1.27 -22.28 4.46
N LYS A 282 -0.11 -21.66 4.25
CA LYS A 282 0.76 -21.17 5.32
C LYS A 282 0.06 -20.06 6.11
N LEU A 283 -0.64 -19.13 5.45
CA LEU A 283 -1.40 -18.08 6.11
C LEU A 283 -2.53 -18.65 6.99
N LYS A 284 -3.26 -19.68 6.52
CA LYS A 284 -4.26 -20.41 7.32
C LYS A 284 -3.61 -21.03 8.56
N THR A 285 -2.47 -21.69 8.39
CA THR A 285 -1.71 -22.29 9.50
C THR A 285 -1.28 -21.23 10.52
N MET A 286 -0.82 -20.07 10.05
CA MET A 286 -0.39 -18.95 10.90
C MET A 286 -1.56 -18.27 11.62
N ALA A 287 -2.73 -18.18 10.99
CA ALA A 287 -3.97 -17.68 11.61
C ALA A 287 -4.60 -18.68 12.61
N ARG A 288 -4.13 -19.93 12.62
CA ARG A 288 -4.52 -21.00 13.54
C ARG A 288 -6.02 -21.33 13.42
N ASP A 289 -6.78 -21.07 14.48
CA ASP A 289 -8.21 -21.35 14.58
C ASP A 289 -9.10 -20.27 13.94
N ILE A 290 -8.50 -19.19 13.44
CA ILE A 290 -9.22 -18.04 12.88
C ILE A 290 -9.41 -18.23 11.38
N PRO A 291 -10.66 -18.30 10.88
CA PRO A 291 -10.93 -18.39 9.46
C PRO A 291 -10.35 -17.21 8.67
N LEU A 292 -9.90 -17.49 7.45
CA LEU A 292 -9.50 -16.47 6.49
C LEU A 292 -10.62 -16.18 5.51
N LYS A 293 -10.83 -14.91 5.18
CA LYS A 293 -11.77 -14.47 4.15
C LYS A 293 -11.04 -13.62 3.12
N GLU A 294 -11.00 -14.07 1.87
CA GLU A 294 -10.34 -13.30 0.82
C GLU A 294 -11.19 -12.08 0.41
N ARG A 295 -10.57 -10.90 0.38
CA ARG A 295 -11.16 -9.64 -0.07
C ARG A 295 -10.54 -9.17 -1.39
N LEU A 296 -11.18 -8.20 -2.01
CA LEU A 296 -10.63 -7.41 -3.12
C LEU A 296 -9.76 -6.26 -2.57
N PRO A 297 -8.97 -5.56 -3.43
CA PRO A 297 -8.23 -4.36 -3.01
C PRO A 297 -9.13 -3.20 -2.58
N ILE A 298 -10.40 -3.23 -2.97
CA ILE A 298 -11.47 -2.35 -2.48
C ILE A 298 -12.32 -3.11 -1.46
N TYR A 299 -12.53 -2.51 -0.28
CA TYR A 299 -13.21 -3.21 0.81
C TYR A 299 -14.74 -3.34 0.61
N PRO A 300 -15.37 -4.36 1.22
CA PRO A 300 -16.78 -4.67 1.02
C PRO A 300 -17.75 -3.50 1.23
N GLN A 301 -17.51 -2.62 2.20
CA GLN A 301 -18.34 -1.44 2.44
C GLN A 301 -18.32 -0.46 1.27
N TYR A 302 -17.16 -0.27 0.63
CA TYR A 302 -17.00 0.61 -0.52
C TYR A 302 -17.57 -0.02 -1.79
N ILE A 303 -17.51 -1.35 -1.92
CA ILE A 303 -18.19 -2.06 -3.00
C ILE A 303 -19.71 -1.86 -2.88
N ARG A 304 -20.28 -2.10 -1.69
CA ARG A 304 -21.74 -1.97 -1.48
C ARG A 304 -22.25 -0.54 -1.60
N SER A 305 -21.39 0.46 -1.34
CA SER A 305 -21.72 1.87 -1.50
C SER A 305 -21.34 2.43 -2.87
N GLU A 306 -20.82 1.60 -3.79
CA GLU A 306 -20.42 2.00 -5.14
C GLU A 306 -19.36 3.13 -5.15
N TRP A 307 -18.39 3.07 -4.22
CA TRP A 307 -17.25 4.00 -4.14
C TRP A 307 -16.14 3.62 -5.12
N TYR A 308 -16.51 3.44 -6.38
CA TYR A 308 -15.61 3.14 -7.48
C TYR A 308 -16.23 3.65 -8.78
N SER A 309 -15.44 3.72 -9.84
CA SER A 309 -15.94 4.23 -11.11
C SER A 309 -16.77 3.19 -11.86
N LYS A 310 -17.65 3.65 -12.76
CA LYS A 310 -18.39 2.76 -13.68
C LYS A 310 -17.50 1.89 -14.55
N GLN A 311 -16.26 2.32 -14.80
CA GLN A 311 -15.29 1.55 -15.58
C GLN A 311 -14.88 0.25 -14.86
N LEU A 312 -15.00 0.21 -13.53
CA LEU A 312 -14.68 -0.96 -12.72
C LEU A 312 -15.91 -1.85 -12.42
N ASP A 313 -17.13 -1.39 -12.72
CA ASP A 313 -18.39 -2.13 -12.44
C ASP A 313 -18.33 -3.58 -12.90
N GLY A 314 -18.00 -3.81 -14.16
CA GLY A 314 -17.99 -5.14 -14.75
C GLY A 314 -16.97 -6.07 -14.08
N LEU A 315 -15.79 -5.54 -13.77
CA LEU A 315 -14.72 -6.33 -13.15
C LEU A 315 -15.03 -6.63 -11.68
N ILE A 316 -15.45 -5.63 -10.90
CA ILE A 316 -15.84 -5.81 -9.49
C ILE A 316 -17.00 -6.79 -9.38
N ASN A 317 -18.05 -6.65 -10.20
CA ASN A 317 -19.20 -7.58 -10.19
C ASN A 317 -18.81 -9.00 -10.60
N SER A 318 -17.77 -9.17 -11.43
CA SER A 318 -17.26 -10.49 -11.77
C SER A 318 -16.50 -11.15 -10.61
N LEU A 319 -15.79 -10.35 -9.79
CA LEU A 319 -14.89 -10.81 -8.75
C LEU A 319 -15.51 -10.88 -7.34
N ALA A 320 -16.49 -10.03 -7.04
CA ALA A 320 -17.10 -9.88 -5.72
C ALA A 320 -18.42 -10.65 -5.58
N ASN A 321 -18.61 -11.36 -4.46
CA ASN A 321 -19.89 -11.93 -4.08
C ASN A 321 -20.87 -10.83 -3.57
N SER A 322 -22.09 -11.22 -3.20
CA SER A 322 -23.12 -10.27 -2.72
C SER A 322 -22.74 -9.54 -1.43
N GLU A 323 -21.78 -10.04 -0.67
CA GLU A 323 -21.27 -9.38 0.53
C GLU A 323 -20.12 -8.42 0.22
N GLY A 324 -19.55 -8.44 -0.98
CA GLY A 324 -18.38 -7.64 -1.38
C GLY A 324 -17.03 -8.34 -1.15
N TYR A 325 -17.01 -9.62 -0.81
CA TYR A 325 -15.77 -10.40 -0.71
C TYR A 325 -15.48 -11.14 -2.00
N ARG A 326 -14.26 -11.66 -2.16
CA ARG A 326 -13.92 -12.42 -3.36
C ARG A 326 -14.80 -13.68 -3.49
N LYS A 327 -15.26 -13.96 -4.71
CA LYS A 327 -16.04 -15.16 -5.08
C LYS A 327 -15.22 -16.44 -5.03
#